data_AF-A0A939R8T5-F1
#
_entry.id   AF-A0A939R8T5-F1
#
_cell.length_a   1.000
_cell.length_b   1.000
_cell.length_c   1.000
_cell.angle_alpha   90.00
_cell.angle_beta   90.00
_cell.angle_gamma   90.00
#
_symmetry.space_group_name_H-M   'P 1'
#
loop_
_entity.id
_entity.type
_entity.pdbx_description
1 polymer ?
#
loop_
_entity_poly.entity_id
_entity_poly.type
_entity_poly.pdbx_seq_one_letter_code
_entity_poly.pdbx_strand_id
1 'polypeptide(L)'
;MSLSFMEQQYQYFAFISYNSHDLKWGKRLQKKLEHYRMPATLCSERGWKRTPIQPVFFAPTDIQPGGLSQELQERLKASRHLVVICSPHSAKSEWVGREMAFFHQLGRTQDIHFFIVEGEPHSGDPETECFNPMVETLGLPEILAANIHEDVHRISYLNRERAYVQLVSKLLDVEFDAIWKRHRRQLIRKAIAWVLGILVVLAALVGVWRHGLPMDVTLRVNEVSEYNANLPEMQDAVVTLALPNKTETDTLRTMDGKVVFRNIPHKYLNKPVHVTVSCRDFLTTDTTVVLTETVTVNVARDPAVYGDIRFRLYDPQTEQYLSGVEVVIEGQTVWSDETGLVTLTIPLAAQKKTYPIMASIPLHEDSLYLPCGDTYCIFRQ
;
A
#
# COMPACT_ATOMS: atom_id res chain seq x y z
N MET A 1 24.11 6.84 61.35
CA MET A 1 25.17 5.81 61.33
C MET A 1 25.46 5.51 59.87
N SER A 2 26.50 6.15 59.34
CA SER A 2 26.91 6.12 57.94
C SER A 2 27.52 4.75 57.62
N LEU A 3 26.80 3.94 56.83
CA LEU A 3 27.38 2.75 56.21
C LEU A 3 28.26 3.21 55.05
N SER A 4 29.55 3.33 55.36
CA SER A 4 30.66 3.48 54.44
C SER A 4 30.54 2.47 53.29
N PHE A 5 30.49 3.00 52.07
CA PHE A 5 30.64 2.25 50.82
C PHE A 5 31.91 1.39 50.90
N MET A 6 31.76 0.06 50.96
CA MET A 6 32.87 -0.86 50.77
C MET A 6 33.47 -0.64 49.37
N GLU A 7 34.78 -0.45 49.37
CA GLU A 7 35.68 -0.17 48.27
C GLU A 7 35.53 -1.14 47.08
N GLN A 8 35.84 -0.66 45.88
CA GLN A 8 35.93 -1.47 44.65
C GLN A 8 36.98 -2.58 44.79
N GLN A 9 36.56 -3.77 45.19
CA GLN A 9 37.47 -4.93 45.31
C GLN A 9 37.72 -5.65 43.96
N TYR A 10 36.98 -5.33 42.89
CA TYR A 10 37.09 -5.99 41.58
C TYR A 10 37.11 -5.00 40.41
N GLN A 11 37.98 -5.24 39.43
CA GLN A 11 38.09 -4.44 38.20
C GLN A 11 36.90 -4.68 37.25
N TYR A 12 36.39 -5.92 37.23
CA TYR A 12 35.25 -6.34 36.40
C TYR A 12 34.07 -6.75 37.26
N PHE A 13 32.87 -6.38 36.82
CA PHE A 13 31.64 -6.85 37.44
C PHE A 13 31.43 -8.35 37.20
N ALA A 14 31.69 -8.83 35.98
CA ALA A 14 31.57 -10.24 35.66
C ALA A 14 32.61 -10.65 34.61
N PHE A 15 33.01 -11.92 34.68
CA PHE A 15 33.75 -12.63 33.64
C PHE A 15 32.80 -13.58 32.93
N ILE A 16 32.78 -13.58 31.60
CA ILE A 16 32.00 -14.55 30.82
C ILE A 16 32.93 -15.67 30.33
N SER A 17 32.68 -16.89 30.82
CA SER A 17 33.30 -18.13 30.38
C SER A 17 32.41 -18.79 29.31
N TYR A 18 33.01 -19.20 28.20
CA TYR A 18 32.31 -19.77 27.05
C TYR A 18 33.24 -20.59 26.15
N ASN A 19 32.67 -21.51 25.37
CA ASN A 19 33.39 -22.18 24.28
C ASN A 19 33.39 -21.31 23.01
N SER A 20 34.41 -21.41 22.15
CA SER A 20 34.49 -20.66 20.88
C SER A 20 33.29 -20.85 19.96
N HIS A 21 32.62 -22.00 20.00
CA HIS A 21 31.36 -22.23 19.28
C HIS A 21 30.21 -21.33 19.79
N ASP A 22 30.26 -20.88 21.04
CA ASP A 22 29.26 -20.03 21.69
C ASP A 22 29.58 -18.53 21.62
N LEU A 23 30.60 -18.13 20.84
CA LEU A 23 31.07 -16.74 20.75
C LEU A 23 29.95 -15.73 20.47
N LYS A 24 28.99 -16.09 19.60
CA LYS A 24 27.84 -15.22 19.25
C LYS A 24 26.94 -14.98 20.46
N TRP A 25 26.69 -16.01 21.28
CA TRP A 25 25.91 -15.89 22.49
C TRP A 25 26.65 -15.08 23.55
N GLY A 26 27.95 -15.31 23.71
CA GLY A 26 28.79 -14.55 24.64
C GLY A 26 28.84 -13.06 24.37
N LYS A 27 29.10 -12.64 23.13
CA LYS A 27 29.07 -11.22 22.74
C LYS A 27 27.69 -10.59 22.95
N ARG A 28 26.62 -11.33 22.63
CA ARG A 28 25.24 -10.88 22.83
C ARG A 28 24.95 -10.67 24.32
N LEU A 29 25.36 -11.61 25.16
CA LEU A 29 25.16 -11.56 26.60
C LEU A 29 25.95 -10.41 27.23
N GLN A 30 27.24 -10.27 26.90
CA GLN A 30 28.09 -9.16 27.36
C GLN A 30 27.42 -7.81 27.07
N LYS A 31 27.07 -7.55 25.80
CA LYS A 31 26.44 -6.30 25.40
C LYS A 31 25.14 -6.07 26.15
N LYS A 32 24.34 -7.12 26.33
CA LYS A 32 23.05 -7.01 27.02
C LYS A 32 23.19 -6.71 28.51
N LEU A 33 24.16 -7.32 29.18
CA LEU A 33 24.48 -7.07 30.59
C LEU A 33 24.97 -5.64 30.80
N GLU A 34 25.97 -5.18 30.02
CA GLU A 34 26.55 -3.84 30.17
C GLU A 34 25.54 -2.72 29.90
N HIS A 35 24.62 -2.92 28.96
CA HIS A 35 23.60 -1.93 28.59
C HIS A 35 22.29 -2.12 29.37
N TYR A 36 22.23 -3.06 30.32
CA TYR A 36 21.01 -3.29 31.08
C TYR A 36 20.71 -2.11 32.01
N ARG A 37 19.61 -1.39 31.75
CA ARG A 37 19.21 -0.22 32.54
C ARG A 37 18.29 -0.64 33.68
N MET A 38 18.79 -0.54 34.91
CA MET A 38 18.01 -0.82 36.11
C MET A 38 16.85 0.18 36.28
N PRO A 39 15.81 -0.11 37.08
CA PRO A 39 14.78 0.86 37.47
C PRO A 39 15.35 2.00 38.31
N ALA A 40 14.84 3.24 38.15
CA ALA A 40 15.40 4.41 38.83
C ALA A 40 15.22 4.34 40.34
N THR A 41 14.08 3.79 40.79
CA THR A 41 13.78 3.52 42.19
C THR A 41 14.83 2.63 42.84
N LEU A 42 15.13 1.47 42.23
CA LEU A 42 16.16 0.55 42.72
C LEU A 42 17.56 1.16 42.70
N CYS A 43 17.89 1.96 41.67
CA CYS A 43 19.16 2.69 41.64
C CYS A 43 19.29 3.66 42.81
N SER A 44 18.24 4.42 43.12
CA SER A 44 18.23 5.38 44.23
C SER A 44 18.29 4.70 45.59
N GLU A 45 17.57 3.59 45.79
CA GLU A 45 17.57 2.82 47.04
C GLU A 45 18.93 2.18 47.34
N ARG A 46 19.60 1.62 46.32
CA ARG A 46 20.87 0.90 46.46
C ARG A 46 22.12 1.75 46.18
N GLY A 47 21.95 3.01 45.77
CA GLY A 47 23.06 3.89 45.38
C GLY A 47 23.78 3.47 44.10
N TRP A 48 23.09 2.80 43.16
CA TRP A 48 23.69 2.28 41.93
C TRP A 48 23.60 3.26 40.75
N LYS A 49 24.57 3.14 39.84
CA LYS A 49 24.45 3.71 38.49
C LYS A 49 23.26 3.08 37.75
N ARG A 50 22.79 3.74 36.69
CA ARG A 50 21.71 3.22 35.83
C ARG A 50 22.07 1.88 35.17
N THR A 51 23.36 1.63 34.94
CA THR A 51 23.95 0.42 34.36
C THR A 51 24.98 -0.16 35.33
N PRO A 52 24.56 -0.90 36.37
CA PRO A 52 25.48 -1.35 37.43
C PRO A 52 26.38 -2.53 37.03
N ILE A 53 26.04 -3.26 35.96
CA ILE A 53 26.75 -4.47 35.49
C ILE A 53 27.81 -4.07 34.46
N GLN A 54 28.71 -3.15 34.82
CA GLN A 54 29.78 -2.68 33.94
C GLN A 54 31.07 -2.46 34.77
N PRO A 55 32.25 -2.90 34.29
CA PRO A 55 32.52 -3.57 33.02
C PRO A 55 32.37 -5.10 33.08
N VAL A 56 32.02 -5.74 31.94
CA VAL A 56 31.97 -7.20 31.82
C VAL A 56 33.13 -7.68 30.95
N PHE A 57 34.02 -8.49 31.52
CA PHE A 57 35.13 -9.08 30.79
C PHE A 57 34.64 -10.25 29.93
N PHE A 58 34.98 -10.21 28.66
CA PHE A 58 34.68 -11.25 27.70
C PHE A 58 35.99 -11.82 27.17
N ALA A 59 36.32 -13.05 27.58
CA ALA A 59 37.62 -13.64 27.30
C ALA A 59 37.84 -13.84 25.79
N PRO A 60 39.03 -13.54 25.25
CA PRO A 60 39.41 -13.97 23.91
C PRO A 60 39.55 -15.50 23.87
N THR A 61 39.12 -16.14 22.78
CA THR A 61 39.22 -17.59 22.56
C THR A 61 40.59 -18.06 22.05
N ASP A 62 41.53 -17.14 21.79
CA ASP A 62 42.85 -17.46 21.23
C ASP A 62 43.81 -17.85 22.36
N ILE A 63 43.77 -19.10 22.79
CA ILE A 63 44.65 -19.61 23.84
C ILE A 63 45.36 -20.87 23.35
N GLN A 64 46.68 -20.88 23.50
CA GLN A 64 47.55 -22.00 23.13
C GLN A 64 47.35 -23.20 24.07
N PRO A 65 47.56 -24.45 23.59
CA PRO A 65 47.52 -25.63 24.44
C PRO A 65 48.61 -25.55 25.53
N GLY A 66 48.23 -25.50 26.80
CA GLY A 66 49.21 -25.45 27.91
C GLY A 66 48.70 -25.08 29.31
N GLY A 67 47.49 -24.53 29.47
CA GLY A 67 46.94 -24.14 30.78
C GLY A 67 46.26 -22.79 30.78
N LEU A 68 45.59 -22.43 31.89
CA LEU A 68 45.07 -21.07 32.08
C LEU A 68 46.25 -20.09 32.03
N SER A 69 46.30 -19.21 31.03
CA SER A 69 47.34 -18.18 30.95
C SER A 69 47.31 -17.34 32.23
N GLN A 70 48.48 -16.90 32.69
CA GLN A 70 48.59 -16.08 33.89
C GLN A 70 47.70 -14.83 33.79
N GLU A 71 47.63 -14.21 32.60
CA GLU A 71 46.73 -13.09 32.34
C GLU A 71 45.27 -13.45 32.62
N LEU A 72 44.78 -14.60 32.15
CA LEU A 72 43.39 -14.95 32.32
C LEU A 72 43.05 -15.29 33.78
N GLN A 73 44.00 -15.89 34.52
CA GLN A 73 43.86 -16.07 35.97
C GLN A 73 43.78 -14.72 36.70
N GLU A 74 44.56 -13.72 36.29
CA GLU A 74 44.50 -12.36 36.83
C GLU A 74 43.15 -11.70 36.54
N ARG A 75 42.59 -11.88 35.33
CA ARG A 75 41.24 -11.39 34.98
C ARG A 75 40.15 -12.08 35.80
N LEU A 76 40.24 -13.39 36.01
CA LEU A 76 39.30 -14.14 36.86
C LEU A 76 39.36 -13.65 38.31
N LYS A 77 40.57 -13.46 38.86
CA LYS A 77 40.77 -12.85 40.20
C LYS A 77 40.16 -11.44 40.28
N ALA A 78 40.31 -10.65 39.22
CA ALA A 78 39.81 -9.29 39.15
C ALA A 78 38.31 -9.16 38.86
N SER A 79 37.58 -10.27 38.69
CA SER A 79 36.15 -10.27 38.35
C SER A 79 35.26 -10.61 39.53
N ARG A 80 34.14 -9.89 39.71
CA ARG A 80 33.19 -10.10 40.84
C ARG A 80 32.30 -11.36 40.67
N HIS A 81 31.93 -11.71 39.46
CA HIS A 81 31.12 -12.89 39.18
C HIS A 81 31.70 -13.68 38.01
N LEU A 82 31.46 -14.99 37.99
CA LEU A 82 31.70 -15.84 36.83
C LEU A 82 30.36 -16.19 36.19
N VAL A 83 30.18 -15.85 34.93
CA VAL A 83 29.00 -16.24 34.14
C VAL A 83 29.43 -17.29 33.14
N VAL A 84 28.93 -18.51 33.28
CA VAL A 84 29.25 -19.64 32.40
C VAL A 84 28.13 -19.79 31.38
N ILE A 85 28.48 -19.75 30.09
CA ILE A 85 27.55 -20.08 29.02
C ILE A 85 27.47 -21.60 28.91
N CYS A 86 26.28 -22.15 29.13
CA CYS A 86 26.05 -23.60 29.12
C CYS A 86 25.50 -24.03 27.76
N SER A 87 26.20 -24.97 27.15
CA SER A 87 25.93 -25.59 25.85
C SER A 87 26.63 -26.95 25.79
N PRO A 88 26.28 -27.85 24.87
CA PRO A 88 27.02 -29.10 24.67
C PRO A 88 28.51 -28.90 24.37
N HIS A 89 28.89 -27.78 23.76
CA HIS A 89 30.29 -27.44 23.51
C HIS A 89 31.02 -26.98 24.78
N SER A 90 30.35 -26.23 25.64
CA SER A 90 30.91 -25.77 26.92
C SER A 90 30.96 -26.91 27.95
N ALA A 91 30.03 -27.86 27.89
CA ALA A 91 30.04 -29.08 28.68
C ALA A 91 31.31 -29.93 28.43
N LYS A 92 31.70 -30.07 27.16
CA LYS A 92 32.91 -30.82 26.74
C LYS A 92 34.22 -30.02 26.87
N SER A 93 34.14 -28.74 27.21
CA SER A 93 35.32 -27.85 27.22
C SER A 93 36.13 -28.00 28.50
N GLU A 94 37.34 -28.54 28.40
CA GLU A 94 38.30 -28.54 29.51
C GLU A 94 38.60 -27.12 30.01
N TRP A 95 38.60 -26.15 29.10
CA TRP A 95 38.90 -24.76 29.42
C TRP A 95 37.87 -24.17 30.38
N VAL A 96 36.58 -24.30 30.03
CA VAL A 96 35.46 -23.85 30.88
C VAL A 96 35.54 -24.55 32.24
N GLY A 97 35.81 -25.85 32.25
CA GLY A 97 36.01 -26.63 33.48
C GLY A 97 37.13 -26.06 34.37
N ARG A 98 38.29 -25.72 33.79
CA ARG A 98 39.42 -25.13 34.53
C ARG A 98 39.11 -23.73 35.06
N GLU A 99 38.43 -22.88 34.28
CA GLU A 99 38.01 -21.55 34.72
C GLU A 99 37.06 -21.64 35.94
N MET A 100 36.09 -22.55 35.90
CA MET A 100 35.19 -22.80 37.03
C MET A 100 35.94 -23.31 38.25
N ALA A 101 36.85 -24.28 38.08
CA ALA A 101 37.65 -24.83 39.17
C ALA A 101 38.53 -23.78 39.82
N PHE A 102 39.17 -22.92 39.02
CA PHE A 102 39.97 -21.82 39.52
C PHE A 102 39.12 -20.81 40.30
N PHE A 103 37.95 -20.42 39.76
CA PHE A 103 37.07 -19.49 40.46
C PHE A 103 36.49 -20.07 41.76
N HIS A 104 36.21 -21.38 41.78
CA HIS A 104 35.84 -22.12 42.99
C HIS A 104 36.96 -22.11 44.03
N GLN A 105 38.22 -22.31 43.63
CA GLN A 105 39.38 -22.24 44.53
C GLN A 105 39.57 -20.85 45.18
N LEU A 106 39.06 -19.78 44.56
CA LEU A 106 39.03 -18.45 45.17
C LEU A 106 37.98 -18.31 46.30
N GLY A 107 37.22 -19.36 46.60
CA GLY A 107 36.18 -19.39 47.63
C GLY A 107 34.85 -18.76 47.19
N ARG A 108 34.61 -18.66 45.87
CA ARG A 108 33.54 -17.83 45.29
C ARG A 108 32.51 -18.63 44.51
N THR A 109 32.26 -19.84 45.00
CA THR A 109 31.29 -20.80 44.46
C THR A 109 29.90 -20.19 44.25
N GLN A 110 29.44 -19.35 45.17
CA GLN A 110 28.13 -18.70 45.10
C GLN A 110 28.04 -17.59 44.04
N ASP A 111 29.19 -17.14 43.52
CA ASP A 111 29.28 -16.12 42.48
C ASP A 111 29.47 -16.71 41.07
N ILE A 112 29.28 -18.03 40.92
CA ILE A 112 29.23 -18.73 39.64
C ILE A 112 27.76 -18.83 39.18
N HIS A 113 27.46 -18.26 38.03
CA HIS A 113 26.11 -18.17 37.46
C HIS A 113 26.07 -18.87 36.10
N PHE A 114 25.11 -19.78 35.92
CA PHE A 114 24.95 -20.53 34.68
C PHE A 114 23.91 -19.89 33.76
N PHE A 115 24.23 -19.79 32.47
CA PHE A 115 23.33 -19.27 31.43
C PHE A 115 23.20 -20.28 30.28
N ILE A 116 22.11 -21.04 30.29
CA ILE A 116 21.87 -22.13 29.32
C ILE A 116 21.38 -21.54 28.01
N VAL A 117 22.18 -21.73 26.95
CA VAL A 117 21.89 -21.27 25.59
C VAL A 117 21.54 -22.38 24.63
N GLU A 118 21.90 -23.62 24.95
CA GLU A 118 21.66 -24.82 24.16
C GLU A 118 21.84 -26.06 25.04
N GLY A 119 21.24 -27.19 24.65
CA GLY A 119 21.29 -28.43 25.41
C GLY A 119 20.30 -28.48 26.57
N GLU A 120 20.28 -29.62 27.24
CA GLU A 120 19.43 -29.95 28.37
C GLU A 120 20.31 -30.22 29.60
N PRO A 121 20.00 -29.64 30.76
CA PRO A 121 20.72 -29.93 31.99
C PRO A 121 20.39 -31.34 32.47
N HIS A 122 21.41 -32.11 32.84
CA HIS A 122 21.27 -33.50 33.32
C HIS A 122 20.61 -34.43 32.30
N SER A 123 20.95 -34.25 31.01
CA SER A 123 20.38 -35.08 29.96
C SER A 123 20.87 -36.53 30.04
N GLY A 124 22.05 -36.74 30.65
CA GLY A 124 22.73 -38.04 30.69
C GLY A 124 23.35 -38.46 29.35
N ASP A 125 23.16 -37.68 28.29
CA ASP A 125 23.74 -37.88 26.96
C ASP A 125 24.77 -36.77 26.68
N PRO A 126 26.07 -37.11 26.47
CA PRO A 126 27.12 -36.14 26.18
C PRO A 126 26.83 -35.19 25.00
N GLU A 127 25.97 -35.58 24.04
CA GLU A 127 25.63 -34.72 22.90
C GLU A 127 24.61 -33.64 23.23
N THR A 128 23.77 -33.84 24.23
CA THR A 128 22.72 -32.90 24.63
C THR A 128 22.98 -32.23 25.97
N GLU A 129 23.89 -32.78 26.78
CA GLU A 129 24.23 -32.24 28.09
C GLU A 129 24.81 -30.83 27.98
N CYS A 130 24.33 -29.90 28.81
CA CYS A 130 24.77 -28.51 28.78
C CYS A 130 25.69 -28.13 29.95
N PHE A 131 25.74 -28.95 31.00
CA PHE A 131 26.63 -28.74 32.14
C PHE A 131 27.97 -29.47 31.98
N ASN A 132 29.02 -28.78 32.38
CA ASN A 132 30.36 -29.36 32.41
C ASN A 132 30.48 -30.32 33.62
N PRO A 133 31.15 -31.48 33.50
CA PRO A 133 31.32 -32.43 34.61
C PRO A 133 31.92 -31.82 35.90
N MET A 134 32.64 -30.71 35.76
CA MET A 134 33.17 -29.95 36.91
C MET A 134 32.08 -29.34 37.79
N VAL A 135 30.85 -29.17 37.29
CA VAL A 135 29.71 -28.69 38.08
C VAL A 135 29.39 -29.68 39.22
N GLU A 136 29.24 -30.95 38.89
CA GLU A 136 29.02 -32.03 39.86
C GLU A 136 30.24 -32.25 40.75
N THR A 137 31.43 -32.30 40.15
CA THR A 137 32.71 -32.55 40.85
C THR A 137 32.98 -31.52 41.95
N LEU A 138 32.63 -30.25 41.70
CA LEU A 138 32.83 -29.14 42.64
C LEU A 138 31.61 -28.90 43.57
N GLY A 139 30.52 -29.66 43.40
CA GLY A 139 29.28 -29.48 44.15
C GLY A 139 28.64 -28.10 43.98
N LEU A 140 28.65 -27.56 42.76
CA LEU A 140 28.13 -26.21 42.49
C LEU A 140 26.59 -26.21 42.56
N PRO A 141 25.95 -25.18 43.15
CA PRO A 141 24.49 -25.09 43.21
C PRO A 141 23.91 -24.76 41.83
N GLU A 142 23.28 -25.75 41.19
CA GLU A 142 22.68 -25.61 39.84
C GLU A 142 21.33 -24.87 39.82
N ILE A 143 20.74 -24.64 41.01
CA ILE A 143 19.44 -23.99 41.24
C ILE A 143 19.38 -22.56 40.66
N LEU A 144 20.52 -22.03 40.18
CA LEU A 144 20.71 -20.66 39.71
C LEU A 144 20.82 -20.53 38.18
N ALA A 145 20.63 -21.61 37.41
CA ALA A 145 20.75 -21.57 35.96
C ALA A 145 19.60 -20.80 35.28
N ALA A 146 19.94 -19.79 34.46
CA ALA A 146 18.99 -19.08 33.62
C ALA A 146 18.91 -19.74 32.23
N ASN A 147 17.75 -20.32 31.90
CA ASN A 147 17.55 -21.09 30.66
C ASN A 147 16.73 -20.32 29.62
N ILE A 148 17.29 -20.09 28.44
CA ILE A 148 16.58 -19.40 27.35
C ILE A 148 15.49 -20.23 26.69
N HIS A 149 15.53 -21.56 26.86
CA HIS A 149 14.60 -22.54 26.29
C HIS A 149 13.49 -22.95 27.26
N GLU A 150 13.41 -22.32 28.44
CA GLU A 150 12.33 -22.60 29.39
C GLU A 150 10.96 -22.29 28.75
N ASP A 151 10.07 -23.27 28.68
CA ASP A 151 8.77 -23.14 28.00
C ASP A 151 7.70 -22.50 28.90
N VAL A 152 7.96 -21.28 29.35
CA VAL A 152 7.04 -20.52 30.22
C VAL A 152 6.06 -19.67 29.39
N HIS A 153 6.52 -19.16 28.26
CA HIS A 153 5.72 -18.35 27.34
C HIS A 153 5.77 -18.92 25.93
N ARG A 154 4.62 -18.87 25.24
CA ARG A 154 4.48 -19.27 23.82
C ARG A 154 5.44 -18.56 22.87
N ILE A 155 5.93 -17.37 23.24
CA ILE A 155 6.84 -16.57 22.41
C ILE A 155 8.27 -16.78 22.92
N SER A 156 9.10 -17.48 22.14
CA SER A 156 10.52 -17.76 22.47
C SER A 156 11.33 -16.50 22.83
N TYR A 157 11.04 -15.35 22.20
CA TYR A 157 11.66 -14.08 22.57
C TYR A 157 11.44 -13.69 24.04
N LEU A 158 10.24 -13.94 24.59
CA LEU A 158 9.95 -13.64 26.00
C LEU A 158 10.68 -14.58 26.95
N ASN A 159 10.85 -15.85 26.60
CA ASN A 159 11.62 -16.81 27.40
C ASN A 159 13.09 -16.40 27.46
N ARG A 160 13.67 -16.01 26.32
CA ARG A 160 15.01 -15.39 26.27
C ARG A 160 15.11 -14.18 27.18
N GLU A 161 14.22 -13.20 27.02
CA GLU A 161 14.21 -11.99 27.87
C GLU A 161 14.08 -12.31 29.35
N ARG A 162 13.28 -13.31 29.72
CA ARG A 162 13.12 -13.80 31.09
C ARG A 162 14.42 -14.37 31.63
N ALA A 163 15.10 -15.25 30.89
CA ALA A 163 16.40 -15.80 31.28
C ALA A 163 17.45 -14.72 31.52
N TYR A 164 17.51 -13.71 30.65
CA TYR A 164 18.40 -12.57 30.87
C TYR A 164 18.08 -11.79 32.14
N VAL A 165 16.79 -11.58 32.45
CA VAL A 165 16.38 -10.88 33.68
C VAL A 165 16.63 -11.74 34.92
N GLN A 166 16.47 -13.07 34.84
CA GLN A 166 16.86 -14.00 35.90
C GLN A 166 18.35 -13.86 36.21
N LEU A 167 19.21 -13.94 35.19
CA LEU A 167 20.66 -13.76 35.36
C LEU A 167 21.00 -12.39 35.98
N VAL A 168 20.40 -11.30 35.47
CA VAL A 168 20.60 -9.95 36.03
C VAL A 168 20.15 -9.86 37.49
N SER A 169 19.02 -10.48 37.83
CA SER A 169 18.49 -10.48 39.21
C SER A 169 19.43 -11.19 40.17
N LYS A 170 20.08 -12.28 39.72
CA LYS A 170 21.08 -13.02 40.51
C LYS A 170 22.39 -12.27 40.64
N LEU A 171 22.89 -11.70 39.54
CA LEU A 171 24.12 -10.90 39.53
C LEU A 171 24.05 -9.67 40.45
N LEU A 172 22.87 -9.06 40.59
CA LEU A 172 22.67 -7.87 41.42
C LEU A 172 22.09 -8.18 42.81
N ASP A 173 21.79 -9.43 43.11
CA ASP A 173 21.12 -9.84 44.34
C ASP A 173 19.81 -9.06 44.60
N VAL A 174 18.92 -9.12 43.61
CA VAL A 174 17.59 -8.48 43.62
C VAL A 174 16.52 -9.50 43.29
N GLU A 175 15.31 -9.33 43.85
CA GLU A 175 14.16 -10.14 43.47
C GLU A 175 13.84 -10.05 41.97
N PHE A 176 13.73 -11.20 41.32
CA PHE A 176 13.39 -11.30 39.89
C PHE A 176 12.12 -10.51 39.54
N ASP A 177 11.10 -10.61 40.39
CA ASP A 177 9.78 -10.02 40.17
C ASP A 177 9.79 -8.48 40.16
N ALA A 178 10.67 -7.87 40.97
CA ALA A 178 10.84 -6.41 41.02
C ALA A 178 11.32 -5.85 39.68
N ILE A 179 12.10 -6.64 38.93
CA ILE A 179 12.66 -6.25 37.63
C ILE A 179 11.73 -6.70 36.48
N TRP A 180 11.28 -7.96 36.49
CA TRP A 180 10.53 -8.59 35.39
C TRP A 180 9.20 -7.90 35.10
N LYS A 181 8.41 -7.57 36.13
CA LYS A 181 7.10 -6.89 35.96
C LYS A 181 7.25 -5.56 35.23
N ARG A 182 8.35 -4.83 35.48
CA ARG A 182 8.62 -3.56 34.79
C ARG A 182 9.09 -3.80 33.35
N HIS A 183 10.02 -4.73 33.15
CA HIS A 183 10.54 -5.06 31.81
C HIS A 183 9.40 -5.50 30.88
N ARG A 184 8.53 -6.40 31.35
CA ARG A 184 7.34 -6.85 30.60
C ARG A 184 6.42 -5.71 30.20
N ARG A 185 6.16 -4.75 31.10
CA ARG A 185 5.35 -3.56 30.79
C ARG A 185 6.00 -2.69 29.71
N GLN A 186 7.32 -2.55 29.71
CA GLN A 186 8.03 -1.80 28.67
C GLN A 186 7.97 -2.51 27.31
N LEU A 187 8.13 -3.84 27.29
CA LEU A 187 7.98 -4.63 26.06
C LEU A 187 6.57 -4.52 25.48
N ILE A 188 5.53 -4.64 26.31
CA ILE A 188 4.13 -4.50 25.88
C ILE A 188 3.87 -3.09 25.33
N ARG A 189 4.33 -2.03 26.01
CA ARG A 189 4.18 -0.64 25.52
C ARG A 189 4.84 -0.42 24.16
N LYS A 190 6.05 -0.95 23.98
CA LYS A 190 6.75 -0.89 22.68
C LYS A 190 5.97 -1.65 21.61
N ALA A 191 5.51 -2.86 21.92
CA ALA A 191 4.73 -3.67 20.98
C ALA A 191 3.45 -2.96 20.54
N ILE A 192 2.69 -2.39 21.48
CA ILE A 192 1.48 -1.60 21.18
C ILE A 192 1.82 -0.40 20.27
N ALA A 193 2.89 0.34 20.58
CA ALA A 193 3.31 1.48 19.77
C ALA A 193 3.69 1.05 18.33
N TRP A 194 4.40 -0.06 18.16
CA TRP A 194 4.73 -0.62 16.84
C TRP A 194 3.48 -1.05 16.07
N VAL A 195 2.55 -1.76 16.72
CA VAL A 195 1.29 -2.20 16.09
C VAL A 195 0.47 -1.00 15.62
N LEU A 196 0.33 0.03 16.46
CA LEU A 196 -0.37 1.27 16.08
C LEU A 196 0.32 1.97 14.91
N GLY A 197 1.66 2.04 14.92
CA GLY A 197 2.43 2.61 13.81
C GLY A 197 2.20 1.87 12.49
N ILE A 198 2.21 0.53 12.51
CA ILE A 198 1.96 -0.30 11.33
C ILE A 198 0.53 -0.10 10.81
N LEU A 199 -0.46 -0.02 11.70
CA LEU A 199 -1.86 0.19 11.30
C LEU A 199 -2.07 1.53 10.58
N VAL A 200 -1.43 2.61 11.03
CA VAL A 200 -1.51 3.93 10.36
C VAL A 200 -0.91 3.87 8.96
N VAL A 201 0.25 3.22 8.80
CA VAL A 201 0.89 3.05 7.49
C VAL A 201 0.01 2.23 6.55
N LEU A 202 -0.58 1.13 7.02
CA LEU A 202 -1.50 0.31 6.24
C LEU A 202 -2.74 1.10 5.81
N ALA A 203 -3.34 1.89 6.71
CA ALA A 203 -4.48 2.73 6.39
C ALA A 203 -4.15 3.76 5.30
N ALA A 204 -2.96 4.39 5.36
CA ALA A 204 -2.50 5.31 4.34
C ALA A 204 -2.31 4.62 2.97
N LEU A 205 -1.69 3.44 2.95
CA LEU A 205 -1.50 2.64 1.72
C LEU A 205 -2.84 2.24 1.09
N VAL A 206 -3.81 1.81 1.91
CA VAL A 206 -5.17 1.51 1.43
C VAL A 206 -5.83 2.76 0.85
N GLY A 207 -5.66 3.94 1.49
CA GLY A 207 -6.16 5.21 0.97
C GLY A 207 -5.59 5.56 -0.40
N VAL A 208 -4.27 5.45 -0.57
CA VAL A 208 -3.59 5.68 -1.86
C VAL A 208 -4.05 4.69 -2.93
N TRP A 209 -4.16 3.41 -2.58
CA TRP A 209 -4.63 2.38 -3.51
C TRP A 209 -6.06 2.65 -3.97
N ARG A 210 -6.98 3.00 -3.06
CA ARG A 210 -8.37 3.33 -3.40
C ARG A 210 -8.46 4.56 -4.32
N HIS A 211 -7.65 5.58 -4.10
CA HIS A 211 -7.60 6.76 -4.97
C HIS A 211 -7.01 6.45 -6.36
N GLY A 212 -6.23 5.37 -6.49
CA GLY A 212 -5.66 4.92 -7.75
C GLY A 212 -6.57 4.01 -8.58
N LEU A 213 -7.67 3.48 -8.01
CA LEU A 213 -8.57 2.59 -8.72
C LEU A 213 -9.28 3.35 -9.86
N PRO A 214 -9.30 2.79 -11.07
CA PRO A 214 -10.02 3.39 -12.18
C PRO A 214 -11.54 3.25 -12.00
N MET A 215 -12.30 4.09 -12.69
CA MET A 215 -13.76 4.06 -12.71
C MET A 215 -14.29 4.00 -14.14
N ASP A 216 -15.55 3.58 -14.27
CA ASP A 216 -16.26 3.62 -15.55
C ASP A 216 -17.15 4.86 -15.58
N VAL A 217 -17.10 5.60 -16.67
CA VAL A 217 -17.88 6.82 -16.88
C VAL A 217 -18.99 6.52 -17.87
N THR A 218 -20.23 6.75 -17.44
CA THR A 218 -21.41 6.60 -18.29
C THR A 218 -21.79 7.95 -18.89
N LEU A 219 -21.85 8.05 -20.21
CA LEU A 219 -22.30 9.23 -20.93
C LEU A 219 -23.68 9.02 -21.53
N ARG A 220 -24.54 10.02 -21.32
CA ARG A 220 -25.88 10.13 -21.88
C ARG A 220 -26.02 11.42 -22.65
N VAL A 221 -26.92 11.42 -23.61
CA VAL A 221 -27.24 12.58 -24.43
C VAL A 221 -28.68 13.00 -24.13
N ASN A 222 -28.95 14.30 -24.20
CA ASN A 222 -30.29 14.86 -24.03
C ASN A 222 -30.56 15.86 -25.15
N GLU A 223 -31.64 15.66 -25.92
CA GLU A 223 -32.05 16.60 -26.97
C GLU A 223 -32.72 17.82 -26.34
N VAL A 224 -32.23 19.02 -26.64
CA VAL A 224 -32.79 20.29 -26.17
C VAL A 224 -33.61 21.04 -27.22
N SER A 225 -33.75 20.46 -28.41
CA SER A 225 -34.52 21.01 -29.52
C SER A 225 -36.03 20.87 -29.32
N GLU A 226 -36.80 21.63 -30.10
CA GLU A 226 -38.25 21.49 -30.15
C GLU A 226 -38.64 20.11 -30.68
N TYR A 227 -39.56 19.44 -29.98
CA TYR A 227 -39.96 18.08 -30.32
C TYR A 227 -40.76 18.05 -31.62
N ASN A 228 -40.33 17.22 -32.57
CA ASN A 228 -41.04 16.96 -33.82
C ASN A 228 -41.10 15.45 -34.11
N ALA A 229 -42.29 14.87 -34.03
CA ALA A 229 -42.53 13.44 -34.23
C ALA A 229 -42.34 12.96 -35.68
N ASN A 230 -42.27 13.87 -36.66
CA ASN A 230 -42.09 13.52 -38.07
C ASN A 230 -40.61 13.31 -38.46
N LEU A 231 -39.69 13.62 -37.56
CA LEU A 231 -38.25 13.51 -37.77
C LEU A 231 -37.69 12.22 -37.16
N PRO A 232 -36.59 11.67 -37.70
CA PRO A 232 -35.97 10.48 -37.10
C PRO A 232 -35.37 10.81 -35.73
N GLU A 233 -35.42 9.83 -34.84
CA GLU A 233 -34.64 9.86 -33.60
C GLU A 233 -33.14 9.80 -33.90
N MET A 234 -32.33 10.27 -32.94
CA MET A 234 -30.88 10.18 -33.02
C MET A 234 -30.43 8.71 -33.13
N GLN A 235 -29.60 8.44 -34.14
CA GLN A 235 -28.97 7.14 -34.35
C GLN A 235 -27.47 7.32 -34.60
N ASP A 236 -26.70 6.34 -34.11
CA ASP A 236 -25.25 6.22 -34.34
C ASP A 236 -24.46 7.53 -34.13
N ALA A 237 -24.73 8.22 -33.02
CA ALA A 237 -23.98 9.41 -32.64
C ALA A 237 -22.57 9.03 -32.15
N VAL A 238 -21.55 9.65 -32.72
CA VAL A 238 -20.16 9.46 -32.32
C VAL A 238 -19.87 10.36 -31.12
N VAL A 239 -19.57 9.75 -29.98
CA VAL A 239 -19.24 10.43 -28.72
C VAL A 239 -17.76 10.28 -28.47
N THR A 240 -17.06 11.40 -28.31
CA THR A 240 -15.63 11.45 -28.01
C THR A 240 -15.39 12.13 -26.66
N LEU A 241 -14.72 11.44 -25.75
CA LEU A 241 -14.24 11.94 -24.47
C LEU A 241 -12.73 12.21 -24.56
N ALA A 242 -12.34 13.48 -24.45
CA ALA A 242 -10.94 13.90 -24.47
C ALA A 242 -10.43 14.17 -23.04
N LEU A 243 -9.53 13.31 -22.59
CA LEU A 243 -8.74 13.47 -21.37
C LEU A 243 -7.37 14.06 -21.71
N PRO A 244 -6.65 14.70 -20.77
CA PRO A 244 -5.36 15.34 -21.05
C PRO A 244 -4.31 14.46 -21.74
N ASN A 245 -4.35 13.15 -21.51
CA ASN A 245 -3.36 12.20 -22.02
C ASN A 245 -3.97 11.12 -22.95
N LYS A 246 -5.28 11.13 -23.17
CA LYS A 246 -5.97 10.08 -23.91
C LYS A 246 -7.31 10.59 -24.43
N THR A 247 -7.64 10.23 -25.67
CA THR A 247 -8.98 10.43 -26.21
C THR A 247 -9.63 9.07 -26.40
N GLU A 248 -10.87 8.94 -25.97
CA GLU A 248 -11.70 7.74 -26.20
C GLU A 248 -12.92 8.11 -27.01
N THR A 249 -13.28 7.27 -27.97
CA THR A 249 -14.43 7.47 -28.85
C THR A 249 -15.26 6.20 -28.86
N ASP A 250 -16.58 6.36 -28.78
CA ASP A 250 -17.55 5.27 -28.87
C ASP A 250 -18.83 5.76 -29.56
N THR A 251 -19.70 4.85 -29.97
CA THR A 251 -20.92 5.15 -30.73
C THR A 251 -22.16 4.91 -29.88
N LEU A 252 -22.96 5.97 -29.72
CA LEU A 252 -24.28 5.92 -29.11
C LEU A 252 -25.31 5.55 -30.18
N ARG A 253 -25.81 4.32 -30.13
CA ARG A 253 -26.74 3.78 -31.13
C ARG A 253 -28.14 4.40 -31.09
N THR A 254 -28.61 4.75 -29.90
CA THR A 254 -29.97 5.28 -29.66
C THR A 254 -29.91 6.39 -28.62
N MET A 255 -30.87 7.33 -28.67
CA MET A 255 -30.95 8.48 -27.73
C MET A 255 -31.01 8.02 -26.27
N ASP A 256 -31.89 7.06 -25.94
CA ASP A 256 -32.03 6.47 -24.59
C ASP A 256 -30.86 5.56 -24.18
N GLY A 257 -29.91 5.35 -25.10
CA GLY A 257 -28.74 4.53 -24.89
C GLY A 257 -27.76 5.14 -23.89
N LYS A 258 -26.64 4.45 -23.72
CA LYS A 258 -25.52 4.95 -22.94
C LYS A 258 -24.20 4.52 -23.57
N VAL A 259 -23.23 5.41 -23.49
CA VAL A 259 -21.83 5.11 -23.79
C VAL A 259 -21.10 4.89 -22.46
N VAL A 260 -20.24 3.87 -22.39
CA VAL A 260 -19.48 3.58 -21.17
C VAL A 260 -17.99 3.59 -21.47
N PHE A 261 -17.31 4.64 -21.03
CA PHE A 261 -15.86 4.74 -21.10
C PHE A 261 -15.27 4.02 -19.90
N ARG A 262 -14.53 2.94 -20.15
CA ARG A 262 -14.00 2.08 -19.09
C ARG A 262 -12.62 2.51 -18.66
N ASN A 263 -12.27 2.18 -17.42
CA ASN A 263 -10.91 2.34 -16.92
C ASN A 263 -10.41 3.82 -16.90
N ILE A 264 -11.32 4.77 -16.62
CA ILE A 264 -10.98 6.18 -16.50
C ILE A 264 -10.29 6.43 -15.15
N PRO A 265 -9.07 7.01 -15.12
CA PRO A 265 -8.37 7.28 -13.87
C PRO A 265 -9.16 8.20 -12.94
N HIS A 266 -9.36 7.79 -11.69
CA HIS A 266 -10.13 8.54 -10.69
C HIS A 266 -9.59 9.96 -10.41
N LYS A 267 -8.31 10.24 -10.72
CA LYS A 267 -7.74 11.59 -10.66
C LYS A 267 -8.47 12.64 -11.53
N TYR A 268 -9.23 12.19 -12.53
CA TYR A 268 -10.04 13.07 -13.38
C TYR A 268 -11.46 13.30 -12.85
N LEU A 269 -11.90 12.57 -11.81
CA LEU A 269 -13.19 12.81 -11.18
C LEU A 269 -13.26 14.26 -10.67
N ASN A 270 -14.39 14.93 -10.92
CA ASN A 270 -14.64 16.33 -10.59
C ASN A 270 -13.68 17.31 -11.28
N LYS A 271 -13.08 16.92 -12.40
CA LYS A 271 -12.28 17.82 -13.27
C LYS A 271 -13.03 18.12 -14.56
N PRO A 272 -12.83 19.31 -15.15
CA PRO A 272 -13.36 19.62 -16.46
C PRO A 272 -12.69 18.74 -17.52
N VAL A 273 -13.49 18.16 -18.40
CA VAL A 273 -13.07 17.34 -19.55
C VAL A 273 -13.81 17.80 -20.80
N HIS A 274 -13.18 17.64 -21.96
CA HIS A 274 -13.81 17.95 -23.23
C HIS A 274 -14.60 16.74 -23.73
N VAL A 275 -15.83 17.01 -24.17
CA VAL A 275 -16.67 16.01 -24.82
C VAL A 275 -17.19 16.58 -26.13
N THR A 276 -17.03 15.79 -27.17
CA THR A 276 -17.58 16.08 -28.49
C THR A 276 -18.62 15.03 -28.85
N VAL A 277 -19.81 15.46 -29.25
CA VAL A 277 -20.86 14.60 -29.78
C VAL A 277 -21.16 15.03 -31.22
N SER A 278 -21.02 14.12 -32.17
CA SER A 278 -21.32 14.36 -33.58
C SER A 278 -22.30 13.31 -34.09
N CYS A 279 -23.33 13.77 -34.80
CA CYS A 279 -24.34 12.91 -35.42
C CYS A 279 -24.81 13.60 -36.70
N ARG A 280 -25.31 12.83 -37.67
CA ARG A 280 -25.69 13.35 -38.98
C ARG A 280 -26.80 14.40 -38.92
N ASP A 281 -27.82 14.17 -38.09
CA ASP A 281 -29.04 15.00 -38.05
C ASP A 281 -28.98 16.09 -36.97
N PHE A 282 -27.85 16.21 -36.27
CA PHE A 282 -27.67 17.10 -35.12
C PHE A 282 -26.45 17.99 -35.28
N LEU A 283 -26.49 19.17 -34.64
CA LEU A 283 -25.34 20.05 -34.57
C LEU A 283 -24.22 19.37 -33.77
N THR A 284 -22.99 19.42 -34.31
CA THR A 284 -21.83 18.91 -33.58
C THR A 284 -21.64 19.71 -32.31
N THR A 285 -21.74 19.04 -31.17
CA THR A 285 -21.67 19.65 -29.85
C THR A 285 -20.28 19.42 -29.29
N ASP A 286 -19.47 20.47 -29.16
CA ASP A 286 -18.18 20.44 -28.48
C ASP A 286 -18.27 21.27 -27.20
N THR A 287 -18.18 20.61 -26.04
CA THR A 287 -18.41 21.25 -24.74
C THR A 287 -17.50 20.71 -23.65
N THR A 288 -17.34 21.48 -22.58
CA THR A 288 -16.59 21.08 -21.39
C THR A 288 -17.56 20.73 -20.28
N VAL A 289 -17.43 19.52 -19.75
CA VAL A 289 -18.27 18.99 -18.66
C VAL A 289 -17.41 18.58 -17.48
N VAL A 290 -17.95 18.68 -16.27
CA VAL A 290 -17.28 18.15 -15.08
C VAL A 290 -17.46 16.64 -15.07
N LEU A 291 -16.36 15.90 -15.04
CA LEU A 291 -16.40 14.44 -15.09
C LEU A 291 -16.96 13.87 -13.78
N THR A 292 -18.09 13.19 -13.88
CA THR A 292 -18.75 12.41 -12.82
C THR A 292 -18.96 10.97 -13.31
N GLU A 293 -19.43 10.07 -12.45
CA GLU A 293 -19.74 8.68 -12.86
C GLU A 293 -20.79 8.63 -13.98
N THR A 294 -21.72 9.59 -13.99
CA THR A 294 -22.69 9.78 -15.07
C THR A 294 -22.65 11.23 -15.54
N VAL A 295 -22.45 11.42 -16.84
CA VAL A 295 -22.40 12.73 -17.49
C VAL A 295 -23.52 12.80 -18.52
N THR A 296 -24.23 13.92 -18.58
CA THR A 296 -25.26 14.19 -19.60
C THR A 296 -24.82 15.35 -20.46
N VAL A 297 -24.87 15.18 -21.78
CA VAL A 297 -24.53 16.22 -22.76
C VAL A 297 -25.78 16.62 -23.51
N ASN A 298 -26.07 17.92 -23.53
CA ASN A 298 -27.19 18.45 -24.29
C ASN A 298 -26.79 18.60 -25.75
N VAL A 299 -27.63 18.11 -26.66
CA VAL A 299 -27.45 18.21 -28.12
C VAL A 299 -28.66 18.91 -28.73
N ALA A 300 -28.42 19.62 -29.83
CA ALA A 300 -29.48 20.28 -30.59
C ALA A 300 -29.51 19.72 -32.00
N ARG A 301 -30.72 19.47 -32.51
CA ARG A 301 -30.98 19.08 -33.89
C ARG A 301 -30.54 20.18 -34.84
N ASP A 302 -29.98 19.80 -35.98
CA ASP A 302 -29.60 20.75 -37.02
C ASP A 302 -30.84 21.08 -37.87
N PRO A 303 -31.38 22.32 -37.80
CA PRO A 303 -32.58 22.68 -38.54
C PRO A 303 -32.36 22.69 -40.06
N ALA A 304 -31.13 22.78 -40.54
CA ALA A 304 -30.84 22.82 -41.98
C ALA A 304 -31.07 21.47 -42.67
N VAL A 305 -30.87 20.34 -41.96
CA VAL A 305 -30.90 18.98 -42.54
C VAL A 305 -32.26 18.63 -43.15
N TYR A 306 -33.34 18.99 -42.46
CA TYR A 306 -34.73 18.75 -42.89
C TYR A 306 -35.54 20.03 -43.14
N GLY A 307 -34.93 21.20 -42.96
CA GLY A 307 -35.56 22.50 -43.13
C GLY A 307 -35.17 23.19 -44.43
N ASP A 308 -33.93 23.07 -44.87
CA ASP A 308 -33.44 23.77 -46.06
C ASP A 308 -33.68 22.95 -47.32
N ILE A 309 -34.82 23.19 -47.95
CA ILE A 309 -35.17 22.60 -49.23
C ILE A 309 -34.51 23.43 -50.32
N ARG A 310 -33.61 22.80 -51.08
CA ARG A 310 -32.92 23.40 -52.21
C ARG A 310 -32.83 22.40 -53.34
N PHE A 311 -33.43 22.72 -54.47
CA PHE A 311 -33.35 21.90 -55.68
C PHE A 311 -33.46 22.79 -56.92
N ARG A 312 -32.99 22.28 -58.05
CA ARG A 312 -33.09 22.97 -59.33
C ARG A 312 -34.13 22.31 -60.21
N LEU A 313 -34.83 23.13 -60.96
CA LEU A 313 -35.83 22.71 -61.94
C LEU A 313 -35.16 22.50 -63.29
N TYR A 314 -35.21 21.28 -63.81
CA TYR A 314 -34.59 20.92 -65.08
C TYR A 314 -35.58 20.27 -66.04
N ASP A 315 -35.62 20.78 -67.27
CA ASP A 315 -36.40 20.22 -68.35
C ASP A 315 -35.52 19.31 -69.23
N PRO A 316 -35.79 17.99 -69.27
CA PRO A 316 -35.00 17.04 -70.04
C PRO A 316 -35.20 17.12 -71.56
N GLN A 317 -36.24 17.80 -72.05
CA GLN A 317 -36.47 17.93 -73.51
C GLN A 317 -35.73 19.13 -74.10
N THR A 318 -35.70 20.24 -73.36
CA THR A 318 -35.04 21.47 -73.78
C THR A 318 -33.60 21.58 -73.28
N GLU A 319 -33.19 20.65 -72.41
CA GLU A 319 -31.92 20.63 -71.68
C GLU A 319 -31.63 21.94 -70.92
N GLN A 320 -32.67 22.66 -70.51
CA GLN A 320 -32.56 23.96 -69.84
C GLN A 320 -33.14 23.95 -68.44
N TYR A 321 -32.60 24.84 -67.59
CA TYR A 321 -33.17 25.11 -66.28
C TYR A 321 -34.37 26.05 -66.41
N LEU A 322 -35.43 25.75 -65.66
CA LEU A 322 -36.69 26.49 -65.76
C LEU A 322 -36.73 27.62 -64.74
N SER A 323 -36.77 28.87 -65.21
CA SER A 323 -36.91 30.07 -64.38
C SER A 323 -38.35 30.57 -64.30
N GLY A 324 -38.72 31.18 -63.17
CA GLY A 324 -40.04 31.78 -62.95
C GLY A 324 -41.20 30.77 -62.80
N VAL A 325 -40.92 29.49 -62.58
CA VAL A 325 -41.94 28.46 -62.37
C VAL A 325 -42.44 28.53 -60.93
N GLU A 326 -43.77 28.54 -60.78
CA GLU A 326 -44.44 28.48 -59.49
C GLU A 326 -44.45 27.04 -58.95
N VAL A 327 -43.93 26.87 -57.74
CA VAL A 327 -43.86 25.59 -57.03
C VAL A 327 -44.46 25.77 -55.64
N VAL A 328 -45.39 24.90 -55.28
CA VAL A 328 -46.01 24.83 -53.96
C VAL A 328 -45.43 23.63 -53.20
N ILE A 329 -44.79 23.92 -52.07
CA ILE A 329 -44.19 22.93 -51.16
C ILE A 329 -44.87 23.08 -49.82
N GLU A 330 -45.55 22.02 -49.34
CA GLU A 330 -46.25 22.05 -48.05
C GLU A 330 -47.27 23.19 -47.89
N GLY A 331 -47.84 23.67 -48.99
CA GLY A 331 -48.79 24.79 -49.01
C GLY A 331 -48.15 26.18 -49.06
N GLN A 332 -46.81 26.28 -49.14
CA GLN A 332 -46.08 27.53 -49.36
C GLN A 332 -45.68 27.65 -50.83
N THR A 333 -46.02 28.78 -51.45
CA THR A 333 -45.69 29.08 -52.85
C THR A 333 -44.32 29.74 -52.95
N VAL A 334 -43.45 29.19 -53.81
CA VAL A 334 -42.10 29.66 -54.10
C VAL A 334 -41.88 29.69 -55.61
N TRP A 335 -41.04 30.60 -56.09
CA TRP A 335 -40.71 30.76 -57.51
C TRP A 335 -39.26 30.35 -57.77
N SER A 336 -39.00 29.71 -58.90
CA SER A 336 -37.63 29.43 -59.33
C SER A 336 -36.90 30.69 -59.80
N ASP A 337 -35.63 30.83 -59.42
CA ASP A 337 -34.79 31.95 -59.82
C ASP A 337 -34.32 31.87 -61.29
N GLU A 338 -33.48 32.82 -61.73
CA GLU A 338 -32.92 32.86 -63.10
C GLU A 338 -32.09 31.62 -63.47
N THR A 339 -31.62 30.87 -62.47
CA THR A 339 -30.86 29.62 -62.63
C THR A 339 -31.72 28.37 -62.42
N GLY A 340 -33.02 28.55 -62.23
CA GLY A 340 -33.99 27.50 -61.94
C GLY A 340 -33.89 26.91 -60.53
N LEU A 341 -33.20 27.59 -59.60
CA LEU A 341 -33.08 27.15 -58.20
C LEU A 341 -34.32 27.58 -57.41
N VAL A 342 -34.87 26.64 -56.64
CA VAL A 342 -35.94 26.87 -55.67
C VAL A 342 -35.35 26.69 -54.28
N THR A 343 -35.54 27.68 -53.41
CA THR A 343 -35.07 27.65 -52.02
C THR A 343 -36.23 27.91 -51.07
N LEU A 344 -36.38 27.05 -50.06
CA LEU A 344 -37.37 27.21 -49.01
C LEU A 344 -36.81 26.71 -47.67
N THR A 345 -37.01 27.49 -46.60
CA THR A 345 -36.62 27.10 -45.25
C THR A 345 -37.86 26.85 -44.40
N ILE A 346 -38.00 25.62 -43.89
CA ILE A 346 -39.13 25.19 -43.06
C ILE A 346 -38.71 25.19 -41.58
N PRO A 347 -39.50 25.80 -40.67
CA PRO A 347 -39.19 25.83 -39.24
C PRO A 347 -39.23 24.43 -38.63
N LEU A 348 -38.37 24.16 -37.64
CA LEU A 348 -38.12 22.82 -37.07
C LEU A 348 -39.40 22.05 -36.70
N ALA A 349 -40.40 22.72 -36.11
CA ALA A 349 -41.68 22.11 -35.70
C ALA A 349 -42.51 21.56 -36.88
N ALA A 350 -42.38 22.15 -38.07
CA ALA A 350 -43.14 21.76 -39.27
C ALA A 350 -42.35 20.83 -40.19
N GLN A 351 -41.09 20.52 -39.86
CA GLN A 351 -40.23 19.72 -40.73
C GLN A 351 -40.71 18.26 -40.85
N LYS A 352 -40.50 17.66 -42.02
CA LYS A 352 -40.88 16.28 -42.37
C LYS A 352 -39.76 15.63 -43.18
N LYS A 353 -39.75 14.29 -43.24
CA LYS A 353 -38.84 13.54 -44.13
C LYS A 353 -39.22 13.66 -45.60
N THR A 354 -40.51 13.82 -45.89
CA THR A 354 -41.02 13.89 -47.26
C THR A 354 -41.97 15.07 -47.39
N TYR A 355 -41.79 15.86 -48.44
CA TYR A 355 -42.64 16.99 -48.77
C TYR A 355 -43.30 16.77 -50.12
N PRO A 356 -44.64 16.86 -50.21
CA PRO A 356 -45.31 16.86 -51.49
C PRO A 356 -45.02 18.17 -52.24
N ILE A 357 -44.76 18.06 -53.54
CA ILE A 357 -44.49 19.17 -54.44
C ILE A 357 -45.58 19.24 -55.50
N MET A 358 -46.15 20.42 -55.69
CA MET A 358 -47.02 20.73 -56.81
C MET A 358 -46.42 21.89 -57.59
N ALA A 359 -46.41 21.81 -58.92
CA ALA A 359 -45.98 22.91 -59.77
C ALA A 359 -47.08 23.26 -60.77
N SER A 360 -46.99 24.44 -61.38
CA SER A 360 -47.87 24.83 -62.50
C SER A 360 -47.69 23.97 -63.76
N ILE A 361 -46.67 23.09 -63.77
CA ILE A 361 -46.28 22.20 -64.86
C ILE A 361 -46.25 20.75 -64.33
N PRO A 362 -46.61 19.71 -65.14
CA PRO A 362 -46.51 18.31 -64.72
C PRO A 362 -45.08 17.92 -64.27
N LEU A 363 -45.00 17.36 -63.07
CA LEU A 363 -43.76 16.89 -62.45
C LEU A 363 -43.54 15.39 -62.72
N HIS A 364 -42.27 14.97 -62.86
CA HIS A 364 -41.93 13.54 -62.88
C HIS A 364 -42.02 12.92 -61.49
N GLU A 365 -41.53 13.66 -60.48
CA GLU A 365 -41.60 13.31 -59.06
C GLU A 365 -42.45 14.33 -58.32
N ASP A 366 -43.46 13.86 -57.59
CA ASP A 366 -44.41 14.68 -56.82
C ASP A 366 -44.03 14.84 -55.34
N SER A 367 -42.89 14.27 -54.94
CA SER A 367 -42.47 14.15 -53.53
C SER A 367 -40.96 14.32 -53.39
N LEU A 368 -40.52 15.18 -52.48
CA LEU A 368 -39.12 15.42 -52.17
C LEU A 368 -38.75 14.77 -50.84
N TYR A 369 -37.66 14.00 -50.83
CA TYR A 369 -37.14 13.30 -49.66
C TYR A 369 -35.92 14.04 -49.09
N LEU A 370 -35.97 14.39 -47.81
CA LEU A 370 -34.87 15.02 -47.07
C LEU A 370 -34.11 14.00 -46.20
N PRO A 371 -32.79 14.19 -45.98
CA PRO A 371 -31.94 15.25 -46.55
C PRO A 371 -31.72 15.04 -48.05
N CYS A 372 -31.89 16.11 -48.85
CA CYS A 372 -31.63 16.06 -50.29
C CYS A 372 -30.13 15.80 -50.53
N GLY A 373 -29.81 14.94 -51.48
CA GLY A 373 -28.47 14.92 -52.07
C GLY A 373 -28.27 16.10 -53.04
N ASP A 374 -27.22 16.06 -53.85
CA ASP A 374 -27.04 16.96 -55.01
C ASP A 374 -28.04 16.66 -56.15
N THR A 375 -29.31 16.43 -55.80
CA THR A 375 -30.36 15.93 -56.68
C THR A 375 -31.24 17.06 -57.21
N TYR A 376 -31.48 17.02 -58.52
CA TYR A 376 -32.33 17.94 -59.28
C TYR A 376 -33.75 17.36 -59.36
N CYS A 377 -34.79 18.20 -59.37
CA CYS A 377 -36.14 17.73 -59.67
C CYS A 377 -36.35 17.78 -61.20
N ILE A 378 -36.74 16.65 -61.77
CA ILE A 378 -36.89 16.47 -63.22
C ILE A 378 -38.35 16.67 -63.62
N PHE A 379 -38.60 17.45 -64.66
CA PHE A 379 -39.94 17.65 -65.22
C PHE A 379 -40.20 16.67 -66.37
N ARG A 380 -41.47 16.34 -66.62
CA ARG A 380 -41.92 15.73 -67.88
C ARG A 380 -42.91 16.69 -68.52
N GLN A 381 -42.52 17.32 -69.63
CA GLN A 381 -43.50 17.95 -70.53
C GLN A 381 -44.14 16.90 -71.44
#